data_AF-A0A5C9ACC8-F1
#
_entry.id   AF-A0A5C9ACC8-F1
#
_cell.length_a   1.000
_cell.length_b   1.000
_cell.length_c   1.000
_cell.angle_alpha   90.00
_cell.angle_beta   90.00
_cell.angle_gamma   90.00
#
_symmetry.space_group_name_H-M   'P 1'
#
loop_
_entity.id
_entity.type
_entity.pdbx_description
1 polymer ?
#
loop_
_entity_poly.entity_id
_entity_poly.type
_entity_poly.pdbx_seq_one_letter_code
_entity_poly.pdbx_strand_id
1 'polypeptide(L)' 'ADALGINESQISRWKDSFIPKMAMLLAVLEWGVEDEELAELAKQVARMLTKEKAPKNGEFFEA' A
#
# COMPACT_ATOMS: atom_id res chain seq x y z
N ALA A 1 11.65 20.07 -15.44
CA ALA A 1 11.15 18.88 -16.16
C ALA A 1 11.90 17.64 -15.69
N ASP A 2 13.22 17.72 -15.74
CA ASP A 2 14.16 16.62 -15.50
C ASP A 2 14.07 15.97 -14.11
N ALA A 3 13.80 16.75 -13.04
CA ALA A 3 13.64 16.20 -11.69
C ALA A 3 12.47 15.21 -11.56
N LEU A 4 11.46 15.33 -12.42
CA LEU A 4 10.31 14.42 -12.49
C LEU A 4 10.35 13.53 -13.73
N GLY A 5 11.41 13.63 -14.56
CA GLY A 5 11.55 12.88 -15.81
C GLY A 5 10.51 13.23 -16.88
N ILE A 6 9.89 14.42 -16.81
CA ILE A 6 8.83 14.83 -17.74
C ILE A 6 9.45 15.66 -18.86
N ASN A 7 9.09 15.37 -20.12
CA ASN A 7 9.50 16.19 -21.26
C ASN A 7 8.92 17.62 -21.15
N GLU A 8 9.71 18.64 -21.48
CA GLU A 8 9.29 20.06 -21.36
C GLU A 8 7.96 20.36 -22.06
N SER A 9 7.72 19.77 -23.24
CA SER A 9 6.46 19.93 -23.98
C SER A 9 5.22 19.40 -23.24
N GLN A 10 5.42 18.49 -22.28
CA GLN A 10 4.36 17.85 -21.51
C GLN A 10 4.14 18.51 -20.15
N ILE A 11 4.97 19.46 -19.73
CA ILE A 11 4.87 20.06 -18.39
C ILE A 11 3.49 20.69 -18.15
N SER A 12 2.96 21.44 -19.13
CA SER A 12 1.66 22.11 -18.95
C SER A 12 0.53 21.08 -18.80
N ARG A 13 0.42 20.14 -19.75
CA ARG A 13 -0.58 19.08 -19.72
C ARG A 13 -0.48 18.20 -18.48
N TRP A 14 0.76 17.91 -18.05
CA TRP A 14 1.00 17.15 -16.83
C TRP A 14 0.57 17.93 -15.60
N LYS A 15 0.91 19.22 -15.49
CA LYS A 15 0.46 20.05 -14.37
C LYS A 15 -1.07 20.10 -14.29
N ASP A 16 -1.73 20.35 -15.41
CA ASP A 16 -3.19 20.50 -15.46
C ASP A 16 -3.93 19.21 -15.08
N SER A 17 -3.39 18.04 -15.46
CA SER A 17 -4.05 16.76 -15.24
C SER A 17 -3.64 16.05 -13.95
N PHE A 18 -2.39 16.21 -13.51
CA PHE A 18 -1.80 15.42 -12.45
C PHE A 18 -1.81 16.14 -11.10
N ILE A 19 -1.58 17.46 -11.07
CA ILE A 19 -1.55 18.23 -9.81
C ILE A 19 -2.91 18.19 -9.10
N PRO A 20 -4.08 18.35 -9.77
CA PRO A 20 -5.36 18.26 -9.09
C PRO A 20 -5.62 16.88 -8.48
N LYS A 21 -5.20 15.81 -9.17
CA LYS A 21 -5.34 14.43 -8.68
C LYS A 21 -4.45 14.18 -7.47
N MET A 22 -3.21 14.64 -7.50
CA MET A 22 -2.28 14.51 -6.38
C MET A 22 -2.76 15.34 -5.17
N ALA A 23 -3.29 16.54 -5.39
CA ALA A 23 -3.88 17.35 -4.33
C ALA A 23 -5.07 16.66 -3.68
N MET A 24 -5.98 16.08 -4.48
CA MET A 24 -7.12 15.33 -3.96
C MET A 24 -6.69 14.07 -3.20
N LEU A 25 -5.69 13.34 -3.70
CA LEU A 25 -5.13 12.19 -3.00
C LEU A 25 -4.54 12.59 -1.64
N LEU A 26 -3.76 13.67 -1.58
CA LEU A 26 -3.20 14.17 -0.32
C LEU A 26 -4.29 14.58 0.66
N ALA A 27 -5.34 15.26 0.21
CA ALA A 27 -6.47 15.63 1.05
C ALA A 27 -7.19 14.40 1.65
N VAL A 28 -7.35 13.31 0.89
CA VAL A 28 -7.93 12.05 1.39
C VAL A 28 -6.99 11.38 2.40
N LEU A 29 -5.68 11.38 2.14
CA LEU A 29 -4.70 10.80 3.06
C LEU A 29 -4.55 11.60 4.36
N GLU A 30 -4.74 12.92 4.33
CA GLU A 30 -4.78 13.76 5.53
C GLU A 30 -6.01 13.49 6.40
N TRP A 31 -7.16 13.18 5.79
CA TRP A 31 -8.33 12.71 6.53
C TRP A 31 -8.07 11.35 7.20
N GLY A 32 -7.24 10.52 6.57
CA GLY A 32 -6.77 9.27 7.13
C GLY A 32 -7.85 8.18 7.16
N VAL A 33 -7.67 7.23 8.07
CA VAL A 33 -8.51 6.03 8.24
C VAL A 33 -8.92 5.97 9.71
N GLU A 34 -10.18 5.65 9.97
CA GLU A 34 -10.70 5.51 11.34
C GLU A 34 -10.13 4.24 12.03
N ASP A 35 -10.06 4.25 13.36
CA ASP A 35 -9.45 3.16 14.15
C ASP A 35 -10.10 1.79 13.89
N GLU A 36 -11.41 1.75 13.60
CA GLU A 36 -12.14 0.54 13.27
C GLU A 36 -11.66 -0.09 11.95
N GLU A 37 -11.52 0.74 10.91
CA GLU A 37 -11.01 0.32 9.61
C GLU A 37 -9.54 -0.11 9.69
N LEU A 38 -8.72 0.59 10.50
CA LEU A 38 -7.33 0.21 10.74
C LEU A 38 -7.23 -1.15 11.46
N ALA A 39 -8.09 -1.40 12.44
CA ALA A 39 -8.15 -2.68 13.15
C ALA A 39 -8.58 -3.83 12.25
N GLU A 40 -9.50 -3.58 11.31
CA GLU A 40 -9.87 -4.56 10.28
C GLU A 40 -8.70 -4.84 9.33
N LEU A 41 -8.03 -3.80 8.82
CA LEU A 41 -6.85 -3.93 7.98
C LEU A 41 -5.76 -4.77 8.67
N ALA A 42 -5.49 -4.50 9.95
CA ALA A 42 -4.51 -5.25 10.72
C ALA A 42 -4.87 -6.74 10.84
N LYS A 43 -6.16 -7.07 11.04
CA LYS A 43 -6.63 -8.48 11.05
C LYS A 43 -6.45 -9.15 9.69
N GLN A 44 -6.72 -8.45 8.59
CA GLN A 44 -6.52 -8.97 7.24
C GLN A 44 -5.03 -9.23 6.95
N VAL A 45 -4.17 -8.27 7.30
CA VAL A 45 -2.71 -8.42 7.19
C VAL A 45 -2.21 -9.59 8.03
N ALA A 46 -2.67 -9.71 9.28
CA ALA A 46 -2.33 -10.83 10.15
C ALA A 46 -2.70 -12.18 9.53
N ARG A 47 -3.92 -12.31 8.97
CA ARG A 47 -4.35 -13.53 8.28
C ARG A 47 -3.48 -13.89 7.08
N MET A 48 -3.05 -12.90 6.28
CA MET A 48 -2.15 -13.14 5.15
C MET A 48 -0.75 -13.57 5.60
N LEU A 49 -0.28 -13.04 6.73
CA LEU A 49 1.07 -13.28 7.25
C LEU A 49 1.17 -14.54 8.13
N THR A 50 0.08 -15.01 8.74
CA THR A 50 0.05 -16.29 9.45
C THR A 50 0.05 -17.46 8.48
N LYS A 51 1.24 -18.04 8.25
CA LYS A 51 1.42 -19.31 7.52
C LYS A 51 0.72 -20.47 8.24
N GLU A 52 -0.30 -21.06 7.62
CA GLU A 52 -0.86 -22.37 7.99
C GLU A 52 0.02 -23.57 7.55
N LYS A 53 1.25 -23.33 7.05
CA LYS A 53 2.15 -24.42 6.60
C LYS A 53 3.61 -24.23 7.01
N ALA A 54 3.90 -24.33 8.29
CA ALA A 54 5.13 -25.01 8.69
C ALA A 54 4.74 -26.45 9.03
N PRO A 55 5.07 -27.48 8.22
CA PRO A 55 4.97 -28.84 8.72
C PRO A 55 5.83 -28.92 9.98
N LYS A 56 5.26 -29.38 11.10
CA LYS A 56 6.05 -29.80 12.27
C LYS A 56 7.04 -30.83 11.75
N ASN A 57 8.31 -30.44 11.65
CA ASN A 57 9.37 -31.28 11.12
C ASN A 57 9.55 -32.48 12.06
N GLY A 58 8.97 -33.63 11.68
CA GLY A 58 9.53 -34.96 11.94
C GLY A 58 9.47 -35.54 13.36
N GLU A 59 8.40 -35.35 14.15
CA GLU A 59 8.12 -36.25 15.30
C GLU A 59 7.45 -37.54 14.80
N PHE A 60 8.18 -38.34 14.03
CA PHE A 60 7.81 -39.73 13.69
C PHE A 60 9.10 -40.53 13.46
N PHE A 61 9.75 -40.93 14.55
CA PHE A 61 10.55 -42.14 14.65
C PHE A 61 10.72 -42.41 16.16
N GLU A 62 9.72 -43.08 16.75
CA GLU A 62 9.98 -43.89 17.95
C GLU A 62 10.95 -45.00 17.53
N ALA A 63 12.10 -45.07 18.22
CA ALA A 63 13.10 -46.12 18.09
C ALA A 63 12.77 -47.30 19.01
#